data_AF-A0A9P8SFP2-F1
#
_entry.id   AF-A0A9P8SFP2-F1
#
_cell.length_a   1.000
_cell.length_b   1.000
_cell.length_c   1.000
_cell.angle_alpha   90.00
_cell.angle_beta   90.00
_cell.angle_gamma   90.00
#
_symmetry.space_group_name_H-M   'P 1'
#
loop_
_entity.id
_entity.type
_entity.pdbx_description
1 polymer ?
#
loop_
_entity_poly.entity_id
_entity_poly.type
_entity_poly.pdbx_seq_one_letter_code
_entity_poly.pdbx_strand_id
1 'polypeptide(L)' 'MQKGKITVFFYVDDIIWAYPKEEEAAAREAIRGLQQRYKMTRLGEPKWFLGIRILRNRSQRTIWLT' A
#
# COMPACT_ATOMS: atom_id res chain seq x y z
N MET A 1 2.97 -20.73 -5.70
CA MET A 1 2.26 -19.48 -6.04
C MET A 1 1.47 -19.04 -4.81
N GLN A 2 1.92 -18.03 -4.07
CA GLN A 2 1.18 -17.57 -2.89
C GLN A 2 -0.14 -16.93 -3.34
N LYS A 3 -1.26 -17.40 -2.77
CA LYS A 3 -2.61 -16.83 -2.92
C LYS A 3 -2.79 -15.53 -2.09
N GLY A 4 -1.75 -14.72 -1.96
CA GLY A 4 -1.80 -13.45 -1.25
C GLY A 4 -1.99 -12.31 -2.26
N LYS A 5 -3.23 -11.94 -2.57
CA LYS A 5 -3.49 -10.81 -3.48
C LYS A 5 -3.29 -9.45 -2.81
N ILE A 6 -3.30 -9.39 -1.48
CA ILE A 6 -2.98 -8.19 -0.70
C ILE A 6 -1.59 -8.39 -0.11
N THR A 7 -0.68 -7.47 -0.42
CA THR A 7 0.67 -7.39 0.13
C THR A 7 0.78 -6.14 0.99
N VAL A 8 1.35 -6.28 2.18
CA VAL A 8 1.57 -5.18 3.12
C VAL A 8 3.06 -5.10 3.41
N PHE A 9 3.64 -3.93 3.21
CA PHE A 9 5.01 -3.62 3.60
C PHE A 9 4.96 -2.59 4.73
N PHE A 10 5.81 -2.73 5.73
CA PHE A 10 5.92 -1.73 6.78
C PHE A 10 7.38 -1.50 7.17
N TYR A 11 7.66 -0.28 7.62
CA TYR A 11 8.92 0.08 8.24
C TYR A 11 8.65 1.10 9.34
N VAL A 12 8.87 0.69 10.59
CA VAL A 12 8.46 1.45 11.78
C VAL A 12 6.96 1.80 11.68
N ASP A 13 6.62 3.09 11.56
CA ASP A 13 5.23 3.57 11.57
C ASP A 13 4.63 3.69 10.15
N ASP A 14 5.45 3.59 9.10
CA ASP A 14 5.00 3.70 7.71
C ASP A 14 4.54 2.35 7.17
N ILE A 15 3.33 2.31 6.61
CA ILE A 15 2.72 1.11 6.02
C ILE A 15 2.30 1.37 4.58
N ILE A 16 2.74 0.50 3.67
CA ILE A 16 2.33 0.47 2.26
C ILE A 16 1.44 -0.75 2.01
N TRP A 17 0.32 -0.50 1.32
CA TRP A 17 -0.62 -1.51 0.88
C TRP A 17 -0.56 -1.66 -0.64
N ALA A 18 -0.29 -2.87 -1.11
CA ALA A 18 -0.30 -3.22 -2.52
C ALA A 18 -1.30 -4.34 -2.76
N TYR A 19 -2.33 -4.07 -3.57
CA TYR A 19 -3.38 -5.02 -3.88
C TYR A 19 -3.96 -4.72 -5.28
N PRO A 20 -4.47 -5.74 -5.99
CA PRO A 20 -5.16 -5.54 -7.25
C PRO A 20 -6.56 -4.97 -6.97
N LYS A 21 -7.18 -4.35 -7.98
CA LYS A 21 -8.42 -3.58 -7.80
C LYS A 21 -9.58 -4.43 -7.27
N GLU A 22 -9.59 -5.72 -7.60
CA GLU A 22 -10.62 -6.68 -7.20
C GLU A 22 -10.63 -6.92 -5.67
N GLU A 23 -9.51 -6.68 -5.00
CA GLU A 23 -9.36 -6.86 -3.54
C GLU A 23 -9.47 -5.54 -2.77
N GLU A 24 -9.88 -4.45 -3.43
CA GLU A 24 -9.94 -3.12 -2.80
C GLU A 24 -10.88 -3.09 -1.60
N ALA A 25 -12.01 -3.82 -1.64
CA ALA A 25 -12.95 -3.90 -0.53
C ALA A 25 -12.30 -4.56 0.70
N ALA A 26 -11.66 -5.72 0.52
CA ALA A 26 -10.98 -6.46 1.57
C ALA A 26 -9.79 -5.67 2.15
N ALA A 27 -8.99 -5.03 1.29
CA ALA A 27 -7.89 -4.18 1.73
C ALA A 27 -8.39 -2.98 2.56
N ARG A 28 -9.47 -2.31 2.12
CA ARG A 28 -10.07 -1.20 2.88
C ARG A 28 -10.62 -1.65 4.23
N GLU A 29 -11.18 -2.84 4.31
CA GLU A 29 -11.64 -3.42 5.57
C GLU A 29 -10.49 -3.66 6.55
N ALA A 30 -9.40 -4.28 6.09
CA ALA A 30 -8.20 -4.48 6.88
C ALA A 30 -7.59 -3.15 7.38
N ILE A 31 -7.50 -2.15 6.49
CA ILE A 31 -7.02 -0.80 6.84
C ILE A 31 -7.91 -0.17 7.92
N ARG A 32 -9.24 -0.24 7.77
CA ARG A 32 -10.17 0.31 8.78
C ARG A 32 -10.00 -0.36 10.14
N GLY A 33 -9.81 -1.68 10.17
CA GLY A 33 -9.56 -2.42 11.41
C GLY A 33 -8.32 -1.91 12.16
N LEU A 34 -7.24 -1.63 11.43
CA LEU A 34 -6.04 -1.04 12.03
C LEU A 34 -6.27 0.40 12.50
N GLN A 35 -7.00 1.21 11.74
CA GLN A 35 -7.32 2.60 12.09
C GLN A 35 -8.19 2.72 13.35
N GLN A 36 -8.97 1.68 13.69
CA GLN A 36 -9.72 1.63 14.95
C GLN A 36 -8.82 1.33 16.16
N ARG A 37 -7.73 0.58 15.94
CA ARG A 37 -6.81 0.15 17.00
C ARG A 37 -5.68 1.17 17.24
N TYR A 38 -5.23 1.82 16.18
CA TYR A 38 -4.05 2.69 16.16
C TYR A 38 -4.37 4.06 15.57
N LYS A 39 -3.72 5.11 16.08
CA LYS A 39 -3.80 6.43 15.47
C LYS A 39 -2.99 6.43 14.17
N MET A 40 -3.68 6.35 13.05
CA MET A 40 -3.06 6.27 11.72
C MET A 40 -3.47 7.45 10.84
N THR A 41 -2.54 7.95 10.04
CA THR A 41 -2.80 8.97 9.02
C THR A 41 -2.71 8.34 7.64
N ARG A 42 -3.71 8.58 6.79
CA ARG A 42 -3.70 8.07 5.42
C ARG A 42 -2.97 9.06 4.50
N LEU A 43 -1.80 8.66 4.02
CA LEU A 43 -0.94 9.50 3.15
C LEU A 43 -1.31 9.44 1.65
N GLY A 44 -2.22 8.55 1.25
CA GLY A 44 -2.66 8.42 -0.13
C GLY A 44 -1.75 7.53 -0.98
N GLU A 45 -1.50 7.92 -2.24
CA GLU A 45 -0.61 7.16 -3.13
C GLU A 45 0.85 7.35 -2.71
N PRO A 46 1.62 6.27 -2.47
CA PRO A 46 2.99 6.37 -2.01
C PRO A 46 3.88 6.99 -3.09
N LYS A 47 4.50 8.13 -2.77
CA LYS A 47 5.49 8.82 -3.62
C LYS A 47 6.92 8.60 -3.14
N TRP A 48 7.09 8.29 -1.87
CA TRP A 48 8.37 8.07 -1.21
C TRP A 48 8.22 6.96 -0.18
N PHE A 49 9.25 6.12 -0.04
CA PHE A 49 9.37 5.12 1.02
C PHE A 49 10.83 4.86 1.31
N LEU A 50 11.27 5.03 2.56
CA LEU A 50 12.68 4.85 2.97
C LEU A 50 13.70 5.67 2.16
N GLY A 51 13.32 6.90 1.80
CA GLY A 51 14.16 7.76 0.95
C GLY A 51 14.19 7.36 -0.53
N ILE A 52 13.48 6.30 -0.93
CA ILE A 52 13.35 5.86 -2.32
C ILE A 52 12.12 6.53 -2.93
N ARG A 53 12.28 7.15 -4.10
CA ARG A 53 11.14 7.73 -4.81
C ARG A 53 10.41 6.65 -5.59
N ILE A 54 9.10 6.62 -5.45
CA ILE A 54 8.21 5.67 -6.13
C ILE A 54 7.49 6.41 -7.26
N LEU A 55 7.76 6.00 -8.50
CA LEU A 55 7.08 6.50 -9.68
C LEU A 55 6.18 5.40 -10.25
N ARG A 56 4.87 5.61 -10.21
CA ARG A 56 3.90 4.66 -10.75
C ARG A 56 3.28 5.17 -12.04
N ASN A 57 3.39 4.39 -13.11
CA ASN A 57 2.65 4.63 -14.34
C ASN A 57 1.57 3.57 -14.50
N ARG A 58 0.30 3.98 -14.37
CA ARG A 58 -0.85 3.06 -14.48
C ARG A 58 -1.15 2.64 -15.91
N SER A 59 -0.94 3.51 -16.90
CA SER A 59 -1.18 3.15 -18.31
C SER A 59 -0.19 2.09 -18.79
N GLN A 60 1.07 2.22 -18.37
CA GLN A 60 2.13 1.26 -18.69
C GLN A 60 2.23 0.10 -17.68
N ARG A 61 1.45 0.14 -16.59
CA ARG A 61 1.47 -0.84 -15.50
C ARG A 61 2.86 -1.05 -14.88
N THR A 62 3.67 0.00 -14.82
CA THR A 62 5.03 -0.01 -14.29
C THR A 62 5.12 0.74 -12.96
N ILE A 63 6.07 0.31 -12.13
CA ILE A 63 6.50 1.00 -10.90
C ILE A 63 8.02 1.09 -10.98
N TRP A 64 8.55 2.30 -10.83
CA TRP A 64 9.98 2.57 -10.79
C TRP A 64 10.39 3.05 -9.41
N LEU A 65 11.56 2.57 -8.97
CA LEU A 65 12.22 2.97 -7.73
C LEU A 65 13.49 3.72 -8.14
N THR A 66 13.60 4.99 -7.74
CA THR A 66 14.72 5.87 -8.10
C THR A 66 15.31 6.55 -6.88
#